data_AF-A8NCC5-F1
#
_entry.id   AF-A8NCC5-F1
#
_cell.length_a   1.000
_cell.length_b   1.000
_cell.length_c   1.000
_cell.angle_alpha   90.00
_cell.angle_beta   90.00
_cell.angle_gamma   90.00
#
_symmetry.space_group_name_H-M   'P 1'
#
loop_
_entity.id
_entity.type
_entity.pdbx_description
1 polymer ?
#
loop_
_entity_poly.entity_id
_entity_poly.type
_entity_poly.pdbx_seq_one_letter_code
_entity_poly.pdbx_strand_id
1 'polypeptide(L)'
;MARTRKYKSEEDLRRAKCEKSKRSNKEDINTRRREKYARQRSSVSGRKTPRKPKSDQKNHYQAPASRTKSPRRDLQVECLVEQAEKIFLDWRLVINQSSRKFLDRLCSDYLRLRSSDDPQLIRRTIETHLSAFERSRERLEELHRKVLQISGTGESLKRIEGYTKPIVDLIVDLEDVAAEMDVDGEKFARRFSMGSLYYQRQEE
;
A
#
# COMPACT_ATOMS: atom_id res chain seq x y z
N MET A 1 54.04 -13.76 -14.07
CA MET A 1 52.77 -14.52 -14.16
C MET A 1 51.65 -13.56 -14.51
N ALA A 2 50.98 -13.75 -15.66
CA ALA A 2 49.92 -12.85 -16.12
C ALA A 2 48.63 -13.05 -15.28
N ARG A 3 48.04 -11.95 -14.78
CA ARG A 3 46.77 -11.99 -14.04
C ARG A 3 45.63 -12.38 -15.00
N THR A 4 44.98 -13.50 -14.73
CA THR A 4 43.78 -13.95 -15.44
C THR A 4 42.66 -12.92 -15.28
N ARG A 5 42.05 -12.51 -16.41
CA ARG A 5 40.91 -11.59 -16.41
C ARG A 5 39.71 -12.28 -15.76
N LYS A 6 39.05 -11.57 -14.83
CA LYS A 6 37.89 -12.04 -14.05
C LYS A 6 36.67 -12.41 -14.91
N TYR A 7 36.56 -11.86 -16.12
CA TYR A 7 35.48 -12.14 -17.06
C TYR A 7 36.07 -12.54 -18.41
N LYS A 8 35.47 -13.54 -19.05
CA LYS A 8 35.95 -14.12 -20.32
C LYS A 8 35.48 -13.32 -21.54
N SER A 9 34.33 -12.65 -21.46
CA SER A 9 33.76 -11.83 -22.53
C SER A 9 33.21 -10.48 -22.03
N GLU A 10 33.00 -9.53 -22.96
CA GLU A 10 32.32 -8.26 -22.64
C GLU A 10 30.84 -8.47 -22.27
N GLU A 11 30.20 -9.51 -22.80
CA GLU A 11 28.83 -9.87 -22.44
C GLU A 11 28.73 -10.37 -20.99
N ASP A 12 29.72 -11.14 -20.52
CA ASP A 12 29.80 -11.58 -19.12
C ASP A 12 29.98 -10.39 -18.19
N LEU A 13 30.80 -9.41 -18.58
CA LEU A 13 30.98 -8.17 -17.83
C LEU A 13 29.67 -7.36 -17.76
N ARG A 14 28.91 -7.29 -18.85
CA ARG A 14 27.60 -6.61 -18.89
C ARG A 14 26.56 -7.33 -18.03
N ARG A 15 26.45 -8.66 -18.13
CA ARG A 15 25.53 -9.45 -17.30
C ARG A 15 25.86 -9.31 -15.82
N ALA A 16 27.14 -9.40 -15.45
CA ALA A 16 27.59 -9.22 -14.07
C ALA A 16 27.28 -7.81 -13.53
N LYS A 17 27.44 -6.76 -14.34
CA LYS A 17 27.07 -5.38 -13.97
C LYS A 17 25.55 -5.21 -13.81
N CYS A 18 24.75 -5.74 -14.72
CA CYS A 18 23.29 -5.72 -14.62
C CYS A 18 22.79 -6.47 -13.38
N GLU A 19 23.36 -7.62 -13.07
CA GLU A 19 22.99 -8.41 -11.90
C GLU A 19 23.39 -7.72 -10.59
N LYS A 20 24.59 -7.11 -10.55
CA LYS A 20 25.05 -6.31 -9.40
C LYS A 20 24.17 -5.07 -9.19
N SER A 21 23.75 -4.39 -10.26
CA SER A 21 22.83 -3.25 -10.19
C SER A 21 21.44 -3.65 -9.70
N LYS A 22 20.89 -4.78 -10.18
CA LYS A 22 19.58 -5.31 -9.72
C LYS A 22 19.60 -5.68 -8.23
N ARG A 23 20.69 -6.28 -7.73
CA ARG A 23 20.84 -6.62 -6.30
C ARG A 23 20.99 -5.38 -5.43
N SER A 24 21.83 -4.42 -5.84
CA SER A 24 22.02 -3.15 -5.11
C SER A 24 20.71 -2.37 -4.99
N ASN A 25 19.93 -2.27 -6.07
CA ASN A 25 18.68 -1.50 -6.05
C ASN A 25 17.62 -2.16 -5.15
N LYS A 26 17.56 -3.50 -5.13
CA LYS A 26 16.67 -4.26 -4.25
C LYS A 26 17.07 -4.13 -2.77
N GLU A 27 18.37 -4.13 -2.49
CA GLU A 27 18.90 -3.92 -1.14
C GLU A 27 18.65 -2.49 -0.67
N ASP A 28 18.91 -1.47 -1.49
CA ASP A 28 18.63 -0.07 -1.14
C ASP A 28 17.14 0.17 -0.88
N ILE A 29 16.25 -0.39 -1.70
CA ILE A 29 14.80 -0.30 -1.50
C ILE A 29 14.38 -1.00 -0.21
N ASN A 30 14.89 -2.20 0.06
CA ASN A 30 14.58 -2.91 1.30
C ASN A 30 15.14 -2.20 2.54
N THR A 31 16.29 -1.55 2.43
CA THR A 31 16.92 -0.80 3.52
C THR A 31 16.11 0.46 3.82
N ARG A 32 15.70 1.22 2.80
CA ARG A 32 14.77 2.35 2.95
C ARG A 32 13.43 1.93 3.55
N ARG A 33 12.88 0.77 3.15
CA ARG A 33 11.66 0.22 3.75
C ARG A 33 11.85 -0.10 5.24
N ARG A 34 12.94 -0.78 5.61
CA ARG A 34 13.26 -1.09 7.02
C ARG A 34 13.46 0.18 7.85
N GLU A 35 14.15 1.18 7.33
CA GLU A 35 14.33 2.46 8.02
C GLU A 35 13.03 3.24 8.19
N LYS A 36 12.15 3.24 7.18
CA LYS A 36 10.81 3.86 7.29
C LYS A 36 9.97 3.17 8.36
N TYR A 37 9.96 1.83 8.40
CA TYR A 37 9.29 1.08 9.46
C TYR A 37 9.91 1.30 10.84
N ALA A 38 11.25 1.38 10.93
CA ALA A 38 11.94 1.65 12.18
C ALA A 38 11.59 3.05 12.72
N ARG A 39 11.55 4.07 11.85
CA ARG A 39 11.14 5.43 12.22
C ARG A 39 9.69 5.50 12.68
N GLN A 40 8.79 4.78 12.01
CA GLN A 40 7.38 4.63 12.44
C GLN A 40 7.22 3.86 13.76
N ARG A 41 8.14 2.94 14.09
CA ARG A 41 8.14 2.24 15.39
C ARG A 41 8.73 3.08 16.52
N SER A 42 9.75 3.90 16.23
CA SER A 42 10.37 4.77 17.23
C SER A 42 9.48 5.95 17.65
N SER A 43 8.59 6.43 16.77
CA SER A 43 7.59 7.45 17.14
C SER A 43 6.51 6.93 18.08
N VAL A 44 6.34 5.60 18.18
CA VAL A 44 5.40 4.93 19.10
C VAL A 44 6.07 4.52 20.42
N SER A 45 7.41 4.43 20.47
CA SER A 45 8.16 3.94 21.64
C SER A 45 8.69 5.05 22.59
N GLY A 46 8.14 6.26 22.52
CA GLY A 46 8.57 7.42 23.33
C GLY A 46 8.09 7.46 24.79
N ARG A 47 7.25 6.51 25.25
CA ARG A 47 6.83 6.43 26.66
C ARG A 47 7.37 5.17 27.32
N LYS A 48 8.67 5.16 27.60
CA LYS A 48 9.25 4.25 28.60
C LYS A 48 9.02 4.88 29.98
N THR A 49 7.91 4.52 30.62
CA THR A 49 7.76 4.69 32.07
C THR A 49 8.80 3.82 32.78
N PRO A 50 9.50 4.31 33.82
CA PRO A 50 10.49 3.52 34.53
C PRO A 50 9.79 2.40 35.31
N ARG A 51 10.17 1.15 35.01
CA ARG A 51 9.80 -0.03 35.80
C ARG A 51 10.46 0.06 37.18
N LYS A 52 9.65 0.24 38.23
CA LYS A 52 10.04 -0.11 39.59
C LYS A 52 10.10 -1.64 39.73
N PRO A 53 11.04 -2.21 40.51
CA PRO A 53 11.10 -3.64 40.75
C PRO A 53 9.90 -4.06 41.61
N LYS A 54 9.14 -5.06 41.16
CA LYS A 54 8.06 -5.67 41.93
C LYS A 54 8.66 -6.66 42.93
N SER A 55 8.44 -6.39 44.21
CA SER A 55 8.50 -7.38 45.28
C SER A 55 7.42 -8.44 45.08
N ASP A 56 7.75 -9.66 45.47
CA ASP A 56 6.89 -10.83 45.57
C ASP A 56 5.53 -10.51 46.20
N GLN A 57 4.45 -11.03 45.61
CA GLN A 57 3.40 -11.72 46.37
C GLN A 57 2.35 -12.39 45.48
N LYS A 58 2.25 -13.71 45.71
CA LYS A 58 1.05 -14.57 45.73
C LYS A 58 0.20 -14.69 44.45
N ASN A 59 0.37 -15.87 43.87
CA ASN A 59 -0.59 -16.58 43.03
C ASN A 59 -2.02 -16.45 43.54
N HIS A 60 -2.87 -15.76 42.76
CA HIS A 60 -4.29 -16.07 42.72
C HIS A 60 -4.58 -16.63 41.32
N TYR A 61 -4.83 -17.92 41.27
CA TYR A 61 -5.48 -18.57 40.13
C TYR A 61 -6.84 -17.87 39.92
N GLN A 62 -6.91 -16.93 38.98
CA GLN A 62 -8.17 -16.54 38.37
C GLN A 62 -8.38 -17.46 37.17
N ALA A 63 -9.38 -18.33 37.29
CA ALA A 63 -9.92 -19.06 36.15
C ALA A 63 -10.23 -18.07 35.01
N PRO A 64 -10.08 -18.46 33.73
CA PRO A 64 -10.43 -17.59 32.63
C PRO A 64 -11.95 -17.40 32.67
N ALA A 65 -12.39 -16.25 33.16
CA ALA A 65 -13.77 -15.84 33.03
C ALA A 65 -14.07 -15.81 31.53
N SER A 66 -14.84 -16.79 31.06
CA SER A 66 -15.48 -16.76 29.75
C SER A 66 -16.27 -15.46 29.68
N ARG A 67 -15.68 -14.44 29.05
CA ARG A 67 -16.34 -13.17 28.76
C ARG A 67 -17.51 -13.50 27.85
N THR A 68 -18.69 -13.64 28.43
CA THR A 68 -19.96 -13.56 27.71
C THR A 68 -19.92 -12.25 26.93
N LYS A 69 -19.79 -12.34 25.60
CA LYS A 69 -19.80 -11.19 24.72
C LYS A 69 -21.14 -10.48 24.95
N SER A 70 -21.08 -9.22 25.39
CA SER A 70 -22.28 -8.41 25.50
C SER A 70 -22.85 -8.23 24.09
N PRO A 71 -24.16 -8.47 23.86
CA PRO A 71 -24.80 -8.26 22.55
C PRO A 71 -24.55 -6.85 21.98
N ARG A 72 -24.33 -5.86 22.86
CA ARG A 72 -24.00 -4.48 22.48
C ARG A 72 -22.65 -4.34 21.79
N ARG A 73 -21.65 -5.15 22.18
CA ARG A 73 -20.31 -5.12 21.56
C ARG A 73 -20.33 -5.70 20.16
N ASP A 74 -21.05 -6.79 19.98
CA ASP A 74 -21.16 -7.44 18.67
C ASP A 74 -21.93 -6.52 17.70
N LEU A 75 -23.03 -5.91 18.14
CA LEU A 75 -23.75 -4.89 17.36
C LEU A 75 -22.86 -3.68 17.01
N GLN A 76 -22.05 -3.20 17.95
CA GLN A 76 -21.14 -2.08 17.70
C GLN A 76 -20.08 -2.43 16.63
N VAL A 77 -19.54 -3.66 16.66
CA VAL A 77 -18.59 -4.12 15.65
C VAL A 77 -19.26 -4.24 14.28
N GLU A 78 -20.49 -4.78 14.23
CA GLU A 78 -21.27 -4.88 13.01
C GLU A 78 -21.49 -3.52 12.36
N CYS A 79 -21.95 -2.51 13.11
CA CYS A 79 -22.10 -1.15 12.59
C CYS A 79 -20.79 -0.55 12.05
N LEU A 80 -19.63 -0.87 12.65
CA LEU A 80 -18.32 -0.39 12.15
C LEU A 80 -17.92 -1.10 10.85
N VAL A 81 -18.26 -2.38 10.71
CA VAL A 81 -18.03 -3.14 9.47
C VAL A 81 -18.92 -2.63 8.35
N GLU A 82 -20.19 -2.34 8.62
CA GLU A 82 -21.12 -1.73 7.65
C GLU A 82 -20.63 -0.36 7.18
N GLN A 83 -20.09 0.47 8.09
CA GLN A 83 -19.47 1.75 7.72
C GLN A 83 -18.25 1.55 6.81
N ALA A 84 -17.43 0.53 7.08
CA ALA A 84 -16.27 0.20 6.26
C ALA A 84 -16.70 -0.28 4.86
N GLU A 85 -17.73 -1.12 4.80
CA GLU A 85 -18.31 -1.58 3.54
C GLU A 85 -18.87 -0.42 2.72
N LYS A 86 -19.58 0.52 3.35
CA LYS A 86 -20.07 1.72 2.66
C LYS A 86 -18.94 2.53 2.03
N ILE A 87 -17.85 2.78 2.77
CA ILE A 87 -16.67 3.48 2.23
C ILE A 87 -16.09 2.74 1.02
N PHE A 88 -16.01 1.41 1.11
CA PHE A 88 -15.52 0.59 0.01
C PHE A 88 -16.43 0.64 -1.22
N LEU A 89 -17.75 0.58 -1.02
CA LEU A 89 -18.73 0.69 -2.11
C LEU A 89 -18.68 2.08 -2.76
N ASP A 90 -18.60 3.15 -1.97
CA ASP A 90 -18.45 4.52 -2.47
C ASP A 90 -17.18 4.66 -3.34
N TRP A 91 -16.05 4.11 -2.86
CA TRP A 91 -14.82 4.05 -3.65
C TRP A 91 -15.00 3.23 -4.95
N ARG A 92 -15.66 2.07 -4.86
CA ARG A 92 -15.89 1.18 -6.01
C ARG A 92 -16.77 1.83 -7.07
N LEU A 93 -17.71 2.68 -6.67
CA LEU A 93 -18.54 3.48 -7.58
C LEU A 93 -17.69 4.49 -8.35
N VAL A 94 -16.76 5.18 -7.68
CA VAL A 94 -15.85 6.15 -8.34
C VAL A 94 -15.02 5.47 -9.44
N ILE A 95 -14.50 4.27 -9.18
CA ILE A 95 -13.65 3.55 -10.14
C ILE A 95 -14.44 2.70 -11.15
N ASN A 96 -15.78 2.69 -11.09
CA ASN A 96 -16.63 1.84 -11.92
C ASN A 96 -16.25 0.34 -11.84
N GLN A 97 -16.10 -0.17 -10.62
CA GLN A 97 -15.90 -1.59 -10.27
C GLN A 97 -14.58 -2.27 -10.67
N SER A 98 -13.72 -1.65 -11.49
CA SER A 98 -12.46 -2.26 -11.91
C SER A 98 -11.32 -1.25 -11.88
N SER A 99 -10.36 -1.48 -11.00
CA SER A 99 -9.12 -0.70 -10.86
C SER A 99 -8.37 -0.61 -12.19
N ARG A 100 -8.23 -1.74 -12.90
CA ARG A 100 -7.58 -1.79 -14.21
C ARG A 100 -8.29 -0.95 -15.26
N LYS A 101 -9.61 -1.13 -15.43
CA LYS A 101 -10.38 -0.33 -16.41
C LYS A 101 -10.38 1.16 -16.07
N PHE A 102 -10.24 1.51 -14.79
CA PHE A 102 -10.10 2.89 -14.36
C PHE A 102 -8.72 3.45 -14.73
N LEU A 103 -7.64 2.73 -14.46
CA LEU A 103 -6.27 3.10 -14.83
C LEU A 103 -6.08 3.19 -16.35
N ASP A 104 -6.58 2.21 -17.11
CA ASP A 104 -6.50 2.21 -18.58
C ASP A 104 -7.21 3.43 -19.18
N ARG A 105 -8.37 3.82 -18.60
CA ARG A 105 -9.10 5.03 -18.99
C ARG A 105 -8.28 6.28 -18.71
N LEU A 106 -7.74 6.43 -17.51
CA LEU A 106 -6.87 7.57 -17.15
C LEU A 106 -5.64 7.67 -18.06
N CYS A 107 -4.98 6.55 -18.34
CA CYS A 107 -3.82 6.50 -19.23
C CYS A 107 -4.19 6.90 -20.67
N SER A 108 -5.34 6.41 -21.15
CA SER A 108 -5.85 6.77 -22.49
C SER A 108 -6.21 8.25 -22.58
N ASP A 109 -6.84 8.80 -21.54
CA ASP A 109 -7.20 10.21 -21.45
C ASP A 109 -5.94 11.10 -21.43
N TYR A 110 -4.91 10.70 -20.68
CA TYR A 110 -3.61 11.36 -20.73
C TYR A 110 -3.04 11.39 -22.14
N LEU A 111 -3.00 10.25 -22.84
CA LEU A 111 -2.45 10.20 -24.19
C LEU A 111 -3.25 11.01 -25.22
N ARG A 112 -4.56 11.10 -25.04
CA ARG A 112 -5.44 11.93 -25.87
C ARG A 112 -5.22 13.43 -25.61
N LEU A 113 -5.00 13.81 -24.35
CA LEU A 113 -4.92 15.21 -23.92
C LEU A 113 -3.49 15.75 -23.83
N ARG A 114 -2.45 14.92 -23.96
CA ARG A 114 -1.05 15.37 -23.88
C ARG A 114 -0.69 16.45 -24.92
N SER A 115 -1.42 16.49 -26.03
CA SER A 115 -1.24 17.46 -27.12
C SER A 115 -2.32 18.54 -27.12
N SER A 116 -3.16 18.62 -26.08
CA SER A 116 -4.17 19.66 -25.90
C SER A 116 -3.59 20.89 -25.20
N ASP A 117 -4.40 21.94 -25.09
CA ASP A 117 -4.02 23.22 -24.48
C ASP A 117 -3.78 23.14 -22.96
N ASP A 118 -4.28 22.10 -22.26
CA ASP A 118 -4.04 21.88 -20.83
C ASP A 118 -3.47 20.47 -20.54
N PRO A 119 -2.15 20.27 -20.73
CA PRO A 119 -1.49 19.00 -20.42
C PRO A 119 -1.47 18.66 -18.92
N GLN A 120 -1.80 19.61 -18.04
CA GLN A 120 -1.83 19.41 -16.58
C GLN A 120 -3.19 18.92 -16.08
N LEU A 121 -4.23 18.93 -16.93
CA LEU A 121 -5.58 18.53 -16.54
C LEU A 121 -5.61 17.12 -15.93
N ILE A 122 -5.03 16.14 -16.63
CA ILE A 122 -5.03 14.75 -16.16
C ILE A 122 -4.20 14.56 -14.90
N ARG A 123 -3.12 15.33 -14.73
CA ARG A 123 -2.34 15.33 -13.49
C ARG A 123 -3.20 15.76 -12.30
N ARG A 124 -3.92 16.88 -12.42
CA ARG A 124 -4.84 17.36 -11.37
C ARG A 124 -5.94 16.35 -11.08
N THR A 125 -6.43 15.65 -12.10
CA THR A 125 -7.41 14.57 -11.94
C THR A 125 -6.83 13.42 -11.13
N ILE A 126 -5.60 12.97 -11.44
CA ILE A 126 -4.91 11.91 -10.68
C ILE A 126 -4.67 12.35 -9.23
N GLU A 127 -4.17 13.57 -9.00
CA GLU A 127 -3.96 14.12 -7.64
C GLU A 127 -5.26 14.19 -6.84
N THR A 128 -6.38 14.57 -7.49
CA THR A 128 -7.71 14.60 -6.86
C THR A 128 -8.15 13.19 -6.45
N HIS A 129 -7.96 12.19 -7.32
CA HIS A 129 -8.27 10.80 -7.01
C HIS A 129 -7.38 10.23 -5.91
N LEU A 130 -6.07 10.50 -5.95
CA LEU A 130 -5.15 10.10 -4.88
C LEU A 130 -5.59 10.66 -3.53
N SER A 131 -5.84 11.98 -3.45
CA SER A 131 -6.30 12.59 -2.20
C SER A 131 -7.63 12.00 -1.70
N ALA A 132 -8.57 11.72 -2.60
CA ALA A 132 -9.84 11.10 -2.24
C ALA A 132 -9.65 9.66 -1.73
N PHE A 133 -8.81 8.86 -2.39
CA PHE A 133 -8.57 7.47 -2.02
C PHE A 133 -7.76 7.34 -0.74
N GLU A 134 -6.80 8.24 -0.50
CA GLU A 134 -6.08 8.32 0.78
C GLU A 134 -7.02 8.61 1.94
N ARG A 135 -7.99 9.52 1.78
CA ARG A 135 -9.02 9.76 2.82
C ARG A 135 -9.86 8.52 3.09
N SER A 136 -10.21 7.77 2.04
CA SER A 136 -10.92 6.49 2.21
C SER A 136 -10.07 5.47 2.96
N ARG A 137 -8.78 5.33 2.61
CA ARG A 137 -7.81 4.48 3.32
C ARG A 137 -7.73 4.85 4.80
N GLU A 138 -7.52 6.12 5.12
CA GLU A 138 -7.39 6.62 6.49
C GLU A 138 -8.64 6.35 7.33
N ARG A 139 -9.83 6.52 6.75
CA ARG A 139 -11.10 6.21 7.44
C ARG A 139 -11.24 4.72 7.69
N LEU A 140 -10.86 3.86 6.74
CA LEU A 140 -10.86 2.40 6.96
C LEU A 140 -9.84 1.99 8.03
N GLU A 141 -8.66 2.60 8.07
CA GLU A 141 -7.66 2.35 9.12
C GLU A 141 -8.16 2.81 10.51
N GLU A 142 -8.91 3.91 10.58
CA GLU A 142 -9.57 4.33 11.81
C GLU A 142 -10.62 3.30 12.28
N LEU A 143 -11.45 2.80 11.36
CA LEU A 143 -12.44 1.76 11.66
C LEU A 143 -11.76 0.44 12.08
N HIS A 144 -10.68 0.05 11.42
CA HIS A 144 -9.86 -1.11 11.78
C HIS A 144 -9.34 -1.00 13.22
N ARG A 145 -8.77 0.15 13.59
CA ARG A 145 -8.30 0.42 14.96
C ARG A 145 -9.45 0.36 15.98
N LYS A 146 -10.62 0.91 15.65
CA LYS A 146 -11.81 0.85 16.51
C LYS A 146 -12.28 -0.59 16.74
N VAL A 147 -12.39 -1.39 15.68
CA VAL A 147 -12.77 -2.81 15.79
C VAL A 147 -11.74 -3.60 16.61
N LEU A 148 -10.45 -3.37 16.36
CA LEU A 148 -9.36 -4.01 17.11
C LEU A 148 -9.44 -3.73 18.62
N GLN A 149 -9.85 -2.53 19.01
CA GLN A 149 -10.04 -2.17 20.43
C GLN A 149 -11.24 -2.87 21.08
N ILE A 150 -12.29 -3.16 20.32
CA ILE A 150 -13.55 -3.72 20.85
C ILE A 150 -13.52 -5.25 20.91
N SER A 151 -13.21 -5.91 19.79
CA SER A 151 -13.29 -7.37 19.64
C SER A 151 -11.93 -8.06 19.62
N GLY A 152 -10.84 -7.32 19.43
CA GLY A 152 -9.51 -7.89 19.22
C GLY A 152 -9.36 -8.43 17.81
N THR A 153 -8.76 -9.61 17.65
CA THR A 153 -8.57 -10.25 16.33
C THR A 153 -9.80 -11.07 15.93
N GLY A 154 -10.13 -11.10 14.64
CA GLY A 154 -11.29 -11.85 14.16
C GLY A 154 -11.66 -11.59 12.71
N GLU A 155 -12.79 -12.17 12.28
CA GLU A 155 -13.30 -12.06 10.92
C GLU A 155 -13.64 -10.62 10.52
N SER A 156 -14.17 -9.81 11.43
CA SER A 156 -14.50 -8.41 11.19
C SER A 156 -13.27 -7.58 10.79
N LEU A 157 -12.11 -7.82 11.40
CA LEU A 157 -10.86 -7.17 10.99
C LEU A 157 -10.43 -7.61 9.60
N LYS A 158 -10.50 -8.92 9.32
CA LYS A 158 -10.17 -9.45 7.98
C LYS A 158 -11.07 -8.87 6.90
N ARG A 159 -12.36 -8.63 7.20
CA ARG A 159 -13.27 -7.95 6.27
C ARG A 159 -12.84 -6.52 5.99
N ILE A 160 -12.53 -5.73 7.03
CA ILE A 160 -12.04 -4.35 6.85
C ILE A 160 -10.71 -4.35 6.09
N GLU A 161 -9.78 -5.25 6.41
CA GLU A 161 -8.52 -5.43 5.65
C GLU A 161 -8.78 -5.79 4.18
N GLY A 162 -9.78 -6.63 3.92
CA GLY A 162 -10.24 -6.98 2.57
C GLY A 162 -10.76 -5.78 1.79
N TYR A 163 -11.34 -4.78 2.47
CA TYR A 163 -11.75 -3.51 1.87
C TYR A 163 -10.58 -2.54 1.68
N THR A 164 -9.64 -2.49 2.64
CA THR A 164 -8.50 -1.56 2.58
C THR A 164 -7.51 -1.94 1.49
N LYS A 165 -7.21 -3.24 1.34
CA LYS A 165 -6.15 -3.71 0.44
C LYS A 165 -6.35 -3.26 -1.02
N PRO A 166 -7.52 -3.45 -1.66
CA PRO A 166 -7.74 -3.00 -3.04
C PRO A 166 -7.58 -1.48 -3.24
N ILE A 167 -7.93 -0.69 -2.22
CA ILE A 167 -7.76 0.78 -2.25
C ILE A 167 -6.28 1.13 -2.22
N VAL A 168 -5.52 0.49 -1.32
CA VAL A 168 -4.06 0.69 -1.21
C VAL A 168 -3.35 0.28 -2.49
N ASP A 169 -3.70 -0.88 -3.05
CA ASP A 169 -3.10 -1.37 -4.30
C ASP A 169 -3.35 -0.37 -5.44
N LEU A 170 -4.57 0.16 -5.58
CA LEU A 170 -4.87 1.18 -6.60
C LEU A 170 -4.16 2.52 -6.34
N ILE A 171 -3.99 2.95 -5.09
CA ILE A 171 -3.22 4.17 -4.78
C ILE A 171 -1.78 4.00 -5.27
N VAL A 172 -1.15 2.87 -4.98
CA VAL A 172 0.22 2.58 -5.42
C VAL A 172 0.31 2.57 -6.95
N ASP A 173 -0.63 1.91 -7.63
CA ASP A 173 -0.65 1.89 -9.10
C ASP A 173 -0.84 3.29 -9.70
N LEU A 174 -1.67 4.14 -9.08
CA LEU A 174 -1.85 5.54 -9.49
C LEU A 174 -0.59 6.38 -9.27
N GLU A 175 0.10 6.21 -8.15
CA GLU A 175 1.37 6.89 -7.86
C GLU A 175 2.44 6.49 -8.89
N ASP A 176 2.53 5.20 -9.21
CA ASP A 176 3.45 4.68 -10.23
C ASP A 176 3.12 5.27 -11.61
N VAL A 177 1.85 5.28 -12.00
CA VAL A 177 1.41 5.88 -13.27
C VAL A 177 1.73 7.38 -13.32
N ALA A 178 1.44 8.12 -12.26
CA ALA A 178 1.75 9.56 -12.18
C ALA A 178 3.26 9.82 -12.31
N ALA A 179 4.07 9.02 -11.63
CA ALA A 179 5.53 9.12 -11.71
C ALA A 179 6.04 8.81 -13.11
N GLU A 180 5.50 7.81 -13.80
CA GLU A 180 5.90 7.51 -15.18
C GLU A 180 5.49 8.60 -16.17
N MET A 181 4.31 9.21 -15.99
CA MET A 181 3.85 10.35 -16.80
C MET A 181 4.76 11.58 -16.64
N ASP A 182 5.26 11.83 -15.43
CA ASP A 182 6.13 12.97 -15.12
C ASP A 182 7.56 12.82 -15.68
N VAL A 183 8.05 11.59 -15.84
CA VAL A 183 9.43 11.33 -16.30
C VAL A 183 9.59 11.56 -17.80
N ASP A 184 8.75 10.91 -18.62
CA ASP A 184 8.83 10.98 -20.08
C ASP A 184 7.52 10.48 -20.69
N GLY A 185 6.69 11.43 -21.16
CA GLY A 185 5.38 11.13 -21.75
C GLY A 185 5.44 10.29 -23.03
N GLU A 186 6.53 10.35 -23.80
CA GLU A 186 6.70 9.50 -25.00
C GLU A 186 7.07 8.07 -24.63
N LYS A 187 7.97 7.91 -23.65
CA LYS A 187 8.30 6.60 -23.09
C LYS A 187 7.08 5.97 -22.41
N PHE A 188 6.30 6.77 -21.67
CA PHE A 188 5.04 6.33 -21.09
C PHE A 188 4.07 5.82 -22.16
N ALA A 189 3.86 6.58 -23.25
CA ALA A 189 3.00 6.19 -24.35
C ALA A 189 3.40 4.85 -24.98
N ARG A 190 4.70 4.65 -25.23
CA ARG A 190 5.24 3.37 -25.73
C ARG A 190 5.02 2.24 -24.75
N ARG A 191 5.22 2.49 -23.45
CA ARG A 191 5.04 1.46 -22.43
C ARG A 191 3.59 1.05 -22.25
N PHE A 192 2.66 2.01 -22.32
CA PHE A 192 1.23 1.76 -22.26
C PHE A 192 0.75 0.95 -23.46
N SER A 193 1.16 1.31 -24.68
CA SER A 193 0.77 0.58 -25.89
C SER A 193 1.33 -0.85 -25.94
N MET A 194 2.48 -1.08 -25.32
CA MET A 194 3.09 -2.41 -25.18
C MET A 194 2.53 -3.25 -24.01
N GLY A 195 1.56 -2.75 -23.23
CA GLY A 195 1.05 -3.47 -22.05
C GLY A 195 2.11 -3.64 -20.95
N SER A 196 3.10 -2.74 -20.90
CA SER A 196 4.32 -2.93 -20.12
C SER A 196 4.38 -2.09 -18.85
N LEU A 197 3.28 -1.42 -18.49
CA LEU A 197 3.13 -0.74 -17.20
C LEU A 197 3.00 -1.76 -16.07
N TYR A 198 3.38 -1.37 -14.84
CA TYR A 198 3.44 -2.30 -13.72
C TYR A 198 2.07 -2.93 -13.41
N TYR A 199 1.02 -2.12 -13.32
CA TYR A 199 -0.35 -2.60 -13.05
C TYR A 199 -0.88 -3.55 -14.14
N GLN A 200 -0.40 -3.43 -15.38
CA GLN A 200 -0.84 -4.29 -16.50
C GLN A 200 -0.24 -5.70 -16.42
N ARG A 201 0.86 -5.89 -15.69
CA ARG A 201 1.58 -7.18 -15.56
C ARG A 201 1.16 -7.99 -14.33
N GLN A 202 0.32 -7.46 -13.45
CA GLN A 202 -0.06 -8.14 -12.20
C GLN A 202 -1.16 -9.20 -12.37
N GLU A 203 -1.79 -9.29 -13.55
CA GLU A 203 -2.90 -10.23 -13.85
C GLU A 203 -2.51 -11.36 -14.84
N GLU A 204 -1.22 -11.61 -15.06
CA GLU A 204 -0.71 -12.85 -15.68
C GLU A 204 -0.28 -13.87 -14.62
#